data_AF-A0A239G9B0-F1
#
_entry.id   AF-A0A239G9B0-F1
#
_cell.length_a   1.000
_cell.length_b   1.000
_cell.length_c   1.000
_cell.angle_alpha   90.00
_cell.angle_beta   90.00
_cell.angle_gamma   90.00
#
_symmetry.space_group_name_H-M   'P 1'
#
loop_
_entity.id
_entity.type
_entity.pdbx_description
1 polymer ?
#
loop_
_entity_poly.entity_id
_entity_poly.type
_entity_poly.pdbx_seq_one_letter_code
_entity_poly.pdbx_strand_id
1 'polypeptide(L)'
;MATLENEFILIAGSISKQTEKASIDLAHDFTRAVTKSVLAAQGGLVVYLAGLPSNEGGDPLTFDWTVVYEVEKLLAGCTPARQLKIVTSKSSMQEKMTPEQRMLIRRLSAEDFAEIIYLEDDVITGGNIGDEQVEVATAMIALGGGKGVSDRARKMRRHKFPVLPFDLQLGGFSEDGQGALGLHANFFKEPLTMFPLTGEQVKGRLDSMSLQEPIYDLDKIAELSVGLFQAEIEAREAARSPDLLVITAIAIELAAAKKVFGVGEDVPARFTAHGVHYWPVTIQRADGPLSCVIASLGNAGNVNATAITTLLLSELKPKKVLMMGIAAGRRKKLSLGEVILSERVVYYEGAAALAGGKLAARPEMPRPGLSTQQDLNAYFATASLPDRLQQLASELGFAMPTESKAGDVAAHLKVSPATIASGELLIRDPKLFESFQGLHDKAVVAEMEAYGVFEACEKQSVPVLVVRGISDYGDKSKDNTFHKVASEAAAIVTLDYATHGWTRKLTL
;
A
#
# COMPACT_ATOMS: atom_id res chain seq x y z
N MET A 1 7.97 -1.65 -14.24
CA MET A 1 8.71 -0.55 -13.61
C MET A 1 7.70 0.23 -12.81
N ALA A 2 7.96 0.49 -11.53
CA ALA A 2 7.11 1.34 -10.72
C ALA A 2 6.93 2.70 -11.41
N THR A 3 5.69 3.15 -11.51
CA THR A 3 5.35 4.52 -11.91
C THR A 3 5.66 5.45 -10.74
N LEU A 4 5.86 6.74 -11.00
CA LEU A 4 5.93 7.76 -9.95
C LEU A 4 4.53 8.24 -9.54
N GLU A 5 3.50 7.42 -9.73
CA GLU A 5 2.11 7.79 -9.47
C GLU A 5 1.93 8.14 -7.98
N ASN A 6 1.43 9.35 -7.70
CA ASN A 6 1.32 9.96 -6.36
C ASN A 6 2.64 10.38 -5.69
N GLU A 7 3.77 10.35 -6.40
CA GLU A 7 5.06 10.82 -5.89
C GLU A 7 5.35 12.23 -6.39
N PHE A 8 5.82 13.11 -5.51
CA PHE A 8 6.04 14.52 -5.81
C PHE A 8 7.50 14.90 -5.55
N ILE A 9 8.23 15.27 -6.61
CA ILE A 9 9.64 15.61 -6.55
C ILE A 9 9.79 17.12 -6.37
N LEU A 10 10.50 17.52 -5.32
CA LEU A 10 10.92 18.90 -5.08
C LEU A 10 12.28 19.14 -5.74
N ILE A 11 12.36 20.11 -6.66
CA ILE A 11 13.64 20.62 -7.16
C ILE A 11 14.03 21.81 -6.30
N ALA A 12 14.89 21.58 -5.31
CA ALA A 12 15.33 22.63 -4.39
C ALA A 12 16.71 23.15 -4.78
N GLY A 13 16.77 24.44 -5.09
CA GLY A 13 17.99 25.05 -5.58
C GLY A 13 17.87 26.55 -5.80
N SER A 14 19.00 27.23 -5.74
CA SER A 14 19.14 28.62 -6.18
C SER A 14 20.54 28.85 -6.73
N ILE A 15 20.71 29.91 -7.52
CA ILE A 15 21.96 30.21 -8.20
C ILE A 15 22.55 31.50 -7.65
N SER A 16 23.87 31.50 -7.49
CA SER A 16 24.67 32.68 -7.17
C SER A 16 24.55 33.74 -8.26
N LYS A 17 24.60 35.02 -7.88
CA LYS A 17 24.62 36.10 -8.87
C LYS A 17 25.92 36.14 -9.67
N GLN A 18 26.97 35.50 -9.17
CA GLN A 18 28.30 35.46 -9.77
C GLN A 18 28.50 34.24 -10.68
N THR A 19 27.52 33.34 -10.78
CA THR A 19 27.60 32.16 -11.65
C THR A 19 27.64 32.55 -13.12
N GLU A 20 28.52 31.89 -13.87
CA GLU A 20 28.63 32.09 -15.31
C GLU A 20 27.38 31.60 -16.04
N LYS A 21 27.01 32.31 -17.12
CA LYS A 21 25.80 32.03 -17.90
C LYS A 21 25.71 30.57 -18.37
N ALA A 22 26.82 29.97 -18.78
CA ALA A 22 26.84 28.58 -19.25
C ALA A 22 26.34 27.59 -18.18
N SER A 23 26.74 27.78 -16.91
CA SER A 23 26.28 26.95 -15.79
C SER A 23 24.82 27.23 -15.43
N ILE A 24 24.37 28.49 -15.56
CA ILE A 24 22.96 28.86 -15.38
C ILE A 24 22.10 28.15 -16.43
N ASP A 25 22.47 28.27 -17.71
CA ASP A 25 21.76 27.65 -18.83
C ASP A 25 21.70 26.12 -18.65
N LEU A 26 22.83 25.49 -18.30
CA LEU A 26 22.92 24.06 -18.02
C LEU A 26 21.97 23.61 -16.90
N ALA A 27 21.90 24.37 -15.80
CA ALA A 27 21.01 24.05 -14.67
C ALA A 27 19.53 24.15 -15.05
N HIS A 28 19.14 25.15 -15.85
CA HIS A 28 17.77 25.28 -16.35
C HIS A 28 17.42 24.23 -17.40
N ASP A 29 18.35 23.88 -18.29
CA ASP A 29 18.16 22.82 -19.27
C ASP A 29 17.99 21.46 -18.58
N PHE A 30 18.80 21.18 -17.55
CA PHE A 30 18.63 19.99 -16.72
C PHE A 30 17.28 19.99 -15.99
N THR A 31 16.85 21.13 -15.44
CA THR A 31 15.53 21.28 -14.79
C THR A 31 14.39 20.95 -15.77
N ARG A 32 14.49 21.39 -17.02
CA ARG A 32 13.51 21.06 -18.08
C ARG A 32 13.52 19.56 -18.40
N ALA A 33 14.70 18.97 -18.54
CA ALA A 33 14.86 17.54 -18.80
C ALA A 33 14.23 16.69 -17.67
N VAL A 34 14.52 17.03 -16.41
CA VAL A 34 13.92 16.39 -15.23
C VAL A 34 12.40 16.55 -15.24
N THR A 35 11.90 17.76 -15.53
CA THR A 35 10.45 18.01 -15.58
C THR A 35 9.77 17.08 -16.58
N LYS A 36 10.32 16.94 -17.80
CA LYS A 36 9.81 16.01 -18.81
C LYS A 36 9.82 14.57 -18.32
N SER A 37 10.94 14.11 -17.77
CA SER A 37 11.12 12.73 -17.33
C SER A 37 10.19 12.37 -16.16
N VAL A 38 9.98 13.29 -15.22
CA VAL A 38 9.07 13.08 -14.08
C VAL A 38 7.63 12.95 -14.55
N LEU A 39 7.16 13.86 -15.42
CA LEU A 39 5.80 13.82 -15.95
C LEU A 39 5.56 12.59 -16.84
N ALA A 40 6.55 12.20 -17.66
CA ALA A 40 6.50 10.98 -18.47
C ALA A 40 6.39 9.71 -17.61
N ALA A 41 6.99 9.71 -16.42
CA ALA A 41 6.87 8.65 -15.43
C ALA A 41 5.59 8.75 -14.55
N GLN A 42 4.65 9.63 -14.90
CA GLN A 42 3.42 9.93 -14.17
C GLN A 42 3.62 10.54 -12.77
N GLY A 43 4.82 11.06 -12.49
CA GLY A 43 5.13 11.75 -11.24
C GLY A 43 4.68 13.21 -11.22
N GLY A 44 4.68 13.79 -10.02
CA GLY A 44 4.41 15.20 -9.80
C GLY A 44 5.65 15.99 -9.37
N LEU A 45 5.53 17.32 -9.41
CA LEU A 45 6.57 18.26 -9.00
C LEU A 45 6.03 19.24 -7.95
N VAL A 46 6.90 19.66 -7.05
CA VAL A 46 6.60 20.70 -6.05
C VAL A 46 7.40 21.96 -6.38
N VAL A 47 6.70 23.10 -6.48
CA VAL A 47 7.30 24.41 -6.77
C VAL A 47 6.84 25.44 -5.75
N TYR A 48 7.69 26.44 -5.47
CA TYR A 48 7.31 27.64 -4.75
C TYR A 48 7.28 28.84 -5.70
N LEU A 49 6.10 29.38 -5.95
CA LEU A 49 5.94 30.52 -6.85
C LEU A 49 5.88 31.83 -6.06
N ALA A 50 6.83 32.71 -6.37
CA ALA A 50 6.82 34.12 -5.98
C ALA A 50 7.34 34.93 -7.18
N GLY A 51 8.25 35.88 -6.95
CA GLY A 51 8.95 36.57 -8.04
C GLY A 51 9.96 35.67 -8.76
N LEU A 52 10.43 36.12 -9.92
CA LEU A 52 11.51 35.49 -10.68
C LEU A 52 12.79 36.30 -10.47
N PRO A 53 13.63 35.97 -9.47
CA PRO A 53 14.90 36.67 -9.27
C PRO A 53 15.83 36.42 -10.46
N SER A 54 16.50 37.48 -10.93
CA SER A 54 17.46 37.40 -12.03
C SER A 54 18.80 38.07 -11.70
N ASN A 55 19.87 37.70 -12.41
CA ASN A 55 21.14 38.42 -12.39
C ASN A 55 21.06 39.72 -13.23
N GLU A 56 22.17 40.46 -13.32
CA GLU A 56 22.25 41.68 -14.15
C GLU A 56 22.05 41.41 -15.65
N GLY A 57 22.37 40.20 -16.10
CA GLY A 57 22.14 39.73 -17.48
C GLY A 57 20.69 39.32 -17.77
N GLY A 58 19.81 39.34 -16.77
CA GLY A 58 18.41 38.90 -16.88
C GLY A 58 18.22 37.38 -16.78
N ASP A 59 19.25 36.62 -16.45
CA ASP A 59 19.15 35.17 -16.31
C ASP A 59 18.47 34.79 -14.97
N PRO A 60 17.51 33.84 -14.98
CA PRO A 60 16.78 33.44 -13.78
C PRO A 60 17.65 32.67 -12.79
N LEU A 61 17.49 32.96 -11.49
CA LEU A 61 18.32 32.41 -10.41
C LEU A 61 17.61 31.34 -9.56
N THR A 62 16.37 30.98 -9.91
CA THR A 62 15.59 29.90 -9.28
C THR A 62 14.89 29.07 -10.34
N PHE A 63 14.54 27.83 -9.97
CA PHE A 63 14.05 26.82 -10.91
C PHE A 63 12.52 26.71 -10.99
N ASP A 64 11.79 27.28 -10.02
CA ASP A 64 10.34 27.10 -9.87
C ASP A 64 9.55 27.52 -11.12
N TRP A 65 9.87 28.69 -11.67
CA TRP A 65 9.24 29.16 -12.91
C TRP A 65 9.68 28.35 -14.15
N THR A 66 10.90 27.83 -14.17
CA THR A 66 11.37 26.95 -15.26
C THR A 66 10.55 25.67 -15.32
N VAL A 67 10.23 25.08 -14.16
CA VAL A 67 9.33 23.92 -14.08
C VAL A 67 7.94 24.28 -14.62
N VAL A 68 7.35 25.38 -14.16
CA VAL A 68 5.99 25.77 -14.56
C VAL A 68 5.88 26.07 -16.07
N TYR A 69 6.85 26.76 -16.65
CA TYR A 69 6.86 27.03 -18.09
C TYR A 69 7.08 25.77 -18.91
N GLU A 70 7.85 24.80 -18.42
CA GLU A 70 8.02 23.53 -19.11
C GLU A 70 6.76 22.67 -19.01
N VAL A 71 6.10 22.65 -17.85
CA VAL A 71 4.76 22.05 -17.67
C VAL A 71 3.76 22.65 -18.66
N GLU A 72 3.72 23.97 -18.84
CA GLU A 72 2.80 24.62 -19.77
C GLU A 72 2.97 24.11 -21.21
N LYS A 73 4.21 23.89 -21.66
CA LYS A 73 4.50 23.36 -23.00
C LYS A 73 4.02 21.92 -23.17
N LEU A 74 4.00 21.14 -22.09
CA LEU A 74 3.69 19.71 -22.09
C LEU A 74 2.19 19.42 -21.87
N LEU A 75 1.40 20.40 -21.40
CA LEU A 75 -0.05 20.29 -21.16
C LEU A 75 -0.80 19.65 -22.33
N ALA A 76 -0.48 20.03 -23.58
CA ALA A 76 -1.17 19.53 -24.77
C ALA A 76 -0.98 18.02 -25.02
N GLY A 77 -0.01 17.36 -24.35
CA GLY A 77 0.30 15.94 -24.50
C GLY A 77 0.12 15.11 -23.21
N CYS A 78 -0.29 15.72 -22.10
CA CYS A 78 -0.46 15.04 -20.82
C CYS A 78 -1.94 14.81 -20.49
N THR A 79 -2.28 13.61 -20.02
CA THR A 79 -3.60 13.34 -19.42
C THR A 79 -3.72 14.14 -18.11
N PRO A 80 -4.87 14.79 -17.82
CA PRO A 80 -5.03 15.53 -16.57
C PRO A 80 -4.84 14.62 -15.37
N ALA A 81 -3.78 14.88 -14.61
CA ALA A 81 -3.51 14.33 -13.31
C ALA A 81 -2.85 15.46 -12.50
N ARG A 82 -3.16 15.58 -11.21
CA ARG A 82 -2.64 16.62 -10.31
C ARG A 82 -1.12 16.47 -10.11
N GLN A 83 -0.34 16.79 -11.13
CA GLN A 83 1.10 16.55 -11.20
C GLN A 83 1.91 17.79 -10.81
N LEU A 84 1.26 18.88 -10.42
CA LEU A 84 1.95 20.06 -9.91
C LEU A 84 1.36 20.52 -8.58
N LYS A 85 2.20 20.66 -7.57
CA LYS A 85 1.85 21.32 -6.31
C LYS A 85 2.53 22.67 -6.24
N ILE A 86 1.72 23.72 -6.19
CA ILE A 86 2.17 25.10 -6.19
C ILE A 86 2.00 25.67 -4.78
N VAL A 87 3.12 25.84 -4.07
CA VAL A 87 3.15 26.59 -2.81
C VAL A 87 3.32 28.07 -3.14
N THR A 88 2.42 28.93 -2.65
CA THR A 88 2.48 30.39 -2.88
C THR A 88 1.74 31.13 -1.78
N SER A 89 1.80 32.46 -1.77
CA SER A 89 0.95 33.30 -0.94
C SER A 89 0.14 34.30 -1.78
N LYS A 90 -0.92 34.87 -1.20
CA LYS A 90 -1.73 35.89 -1.88
C LYS A 90 -0.92 37.16 -2.12
N SER A 91 -0.14 37.60 -1.13
CA SER A 91 0.81 38.73 -1.27
C SER A 91 1.82 38.50 -2.40
N SER A 92 2.45 37.33 -2.47
CA SER A 92 3.43 37.01 -3.51
C SER A 92 2.81 37.03 -4.90
N MET A 93 1.60 36.48 -5.06
CA MET A 93 0.88 36.56 -6.34
C MET A 93 0.54 38.01 -6.72
N GLN A 94 0.16 38.86 -5.77
CA GLN A 94 -0.26 40.23 -6.07
C GLN A 94 0.92 41.18 -6.35
N GLU A 95 2.01 41.03 -5.60
CA GLU A 95 3.11 42.00 -5.57
C GLU A 95 4.30 41.59 -6.43
N LYS A 96 4.54 40.28 -6.60
CA LYS A 96 5.79 39.75 -7.18
C LYS A 96 5.60 39.04 -8.53
N MET A 97 4.36 38.81 -8.96
CA MET A 97 4.06 38.10 -10.21
C MET A 97 3.37 39.00 -11.24
N THR A 98 3.66 38.76 -12.51
CA THR A 98 3.00 39.46 -13.61
C THR A 98 1.56 38.99 -13.80
N PRO A 99 0.70 39.75 -14.50
CA PRO A 99 -0.64 39.28 -14.88
C PRO A 99 -0.63 37.94 -15.62
N GLU A 100 0.33 37.73 -16.52
CA GLU A 100 0.47 36.51 -17.33
C GLU A 100 0.80 35.31 -16.45
N GLN A 101 1.74 35.47 -15.51
CA GLN A 101 2.11 34.46 -14.52
C GLN A 101 0.90 34.04 -13.66
N ARG A 102 0.12 35.01 -13.18
CA ARG A 102 -1.11 34.73 -12.42
C ARG A 102 -2.16 34.01 -13.26
N MET A 103 -2.30 34.38 -14.53
CA MET A 103 -3.22 33.70 -15.45
C MET A 103 -2.81 32.26 -15.70
N LEU A 104 -1.51 31.99 -15.86
CA LEU A 104 -0.98 30.63 -16.03
C LEU A 104 -1.29 29.74 -14.82
N ILE A 105 -1.01 30.22 -13.60
CA ILE A 105 -1.32 29.48 -12.36
C ILE A 105 -2.81 29.14 -12.28
N ARG A 106 -3.68 30.13 -12.57
CA ARG A 106 -5.13 29.92 -12.56
C ARG A 106 -5.60 28.94 -13.63
N ARG A 107 -4.98 28.94 -14.82
CA ARG A 107 -5.28 28.00 -15.89
C ARG A 107 -4.91 26.57 -15.47
N LEU A 108 -3.69 26.37 -14.98
CA LEU A 108 -3.22 25.06 -14.50
C LEU A 108 -4.12 24.47 -13.41
N SER A 109 -4.61 25.33 -12.51
CA SER A 109 -5.56 24.91 -11.48
C SER A 109 -6.96 24.62 -12.02
N ALA A 110 -7.46 25.43 -12.97
CA ALA A 110 -8.76 25.22 -13.60
C ALA A 110 -8.82 23.93 -14.43
N GLU A 111 -7.68 23.49 -14.97
CA GLU A 111 -7.53 22.24 -15.71
C GLU A 111 -7.25 21.02 -14.81
N ASP A 112 -7.35 21.17 -13.47
CA ASP A 112 -7.06 20.15 -12.45
C ASP A 112 -5.64 19.54 -12.56
N PHE A 113 -4.71 20.27 -13.19
CA PHE A 113 -3.32 19.88 -13.31
C PHE A 113 -2.50 20.31 -12.09
N ALA A 114 -2.82 21.48 -11.52
CA ALA A 114 -2.13 22.04 -10.37
C ALA A 114 -3.02 22.21 -9.14
N GLU A 115 -2.53 21.74 -8.00
CA GLU A 115 -3.06 22.05 -6.68
C GLU A 115 -2.33 23.28 -6.11
N ILE A 116 -3.08 24.30 -5.70
CA ILE A 116 -2.52 25.54 -5.13
C ILE A 116 -2.63 25.49 -3.60
N ILE A 117 -1.49 25.58 -2.93
CA ILE A 117 -1.35 25.60 -1.48
C ILE A 117 -0.98 27.03 -1.07
N TYR A 118 -1.90 27.68 -0.35
CA TYR A 118 -1.73 29.07 0.08
C TYR A 118 -1.14 29.16 1.48
N LEU A 119 0.02 29.82 1.59
CA LEU A 119 0.60 30.22 2.86
C LEU A 119 -0.10 31.47 3.41
N GLU A 120 -0.29 31.51 4.72
CA GLU A 120 -0.74 32.71 5.42
C GLU A 120 0.32 33.82 5.31
N ASP A 121 -0.11 35.02 4.92
CA ASP A 121 0.80 36.13 4.61
C ASP A 121 1.64 36.55 5.83
N ASP A 122 1.12 36.41 7.05
CA ASP A 122 1.78 36.84 8.30
C ASP A 122 2.94 35.91 8.74
N VAL A 123 3.05 34.71 8.15
CA VAL A 123 4.04 33.69 8.57
C VAL A 123 5.03 33.34 7.46
N ILE A 124 5.09 34.11 6.37
CA ILE A 124 5.98 33.80 5.25
C ILE A 124 7.44 34.04 5.65
N THR A 125 8.15 32.94 5.90
CA THR A 125 9.59 32.92 6.07
C THR A 125 10.19 31.84 5.18
N GLY A 126 11.49 31.94 4.88
CA GLY A 126 12.19 30.90 4.11
C GLY A 126 12.11 29.50 4.76
N GLY A 127 12.01 29.46 6.09
CA GLY A 127 11.83 28.22 6.85
C GLY A 127 10.45 27.60 6.63
N ASN A 128 9.39 28.38 6.82
CA ASN A 128 8.00 27.93 6.69
C ASN A 128 7.67 27.54 5.24
N ILE A 129 8.17 28.28 4.25
CA ILE A 129 8.07 27.87 2.83
C ILE A 129 8.71 26.49 2.64
N GLY A 130 9.88 26.28 3.23
CA GLY A 130 10.58 24.99 3.16
C GLY A 130 9.82 23.86 3.86
N ASP A 131 9.13 24.13 4.97
CA ASP A 131 8.31 23.15 5.67
C ASP A 131 7.13 22.68 4.80
N GLU A 132 6.43 23.62 4.18
CA GLU A 132 5.26 23.36 3.33
C GLU A 132 5.63 22.62 2.04
N GLN A 133 6.78 22.98 1.43
CA GLN A 133 7.32 22.23 0.30
C GLN A 133 7.67 20.78 0.68
N VAL A 134 8.25 20.57 1.88
CA VAL A 134 8.64 19.23 2.35
C VAL A 134 7.44 18.39 2.75
N GLU A 135 6.39 19.00 3.31
CA GLU A 135 5.16 18.31 3.70
C GLU A 135 4.48 17.65 2.50
N VAL A 136 4.57 18.26 1.33
CA VAL A 136 3.89 17.76 0.13
C VAL A 136 4.78 17.04 -0.87
N ALA A 137 6.10 17.03 -0.64
CA ALA A 137 7.09 16.31 -1.43
C ALA A 137 7.36 14.91 -0.88
N THR A 138 7.70 13.98 -1.77
CA THR A 138 8.09 12.61 -1.42
C THR A 138 9.51 12.25 -1.85
N ALA A 139 10.16 13.13 -2.62
CA ALA A 139 11.55 13.04 -3.05
C ALA A 139 12.10 14.45 -3.34
N MET A 140 13.42 14.62 -3.31
CA MET A 140 14.06 15.92 -3.58
C MET A 140 15.27 15.77 -4.49
N ILE A 141 15.39 16.67 -5.46
CA ILE A 141 16.63 16.94 -6.19
C ILE A 141 17.24 18.21 -5.61
N ALA A 142 18.53 18.16 -5.24
CA ALA A 142 19.27 19.33 -4.78
C ALA A 142 20.21 19.83 -5.89
N LEU A 143 20.02 21.09 -6.31
CA LEU A 143 20.78 21.71 -7.40
C LEU A 143 21.25 23.11 -6.98
N GLY A 144 22.53 23.26 -6.65
CA GLY A 144 23.07 24.51 -6.11
C GLY A 144 22.51 24.88 -4.72
N GLY A 145 22.30 26.18 -4.53
CA GLY A 145 21.79 26.80 -3.31
C GLY A 145 22.75 26.82 -2.13
N GLY A 146 22.21 27.26 -0.99
CA GLY A 146 22.94 27.44 0.25
C GLY A 146 22.31 26.71 1.43
N LYS A 147 22.29 27.34 2.61
CA LYS A 147 21.73 26.76 3.84
C LYS A 147 20.27 26.35 3.69
N GLY A 148 19.49 27.10 2.92
CA GLY A 148 18.08 26.78 2.66
C GLY A 148 17.86 25.47 1.90
N VAL A 149 18.80 25.05 1.05
CA VAL A 149 18.75 23.73 0.37
C VAL A 149 19.16 22.63 1.35
N SER A 150 20.23 22.86 2.13
CA SER A 150 20.66 21.91 3.16
C SER A 150 19.61 21.69 4.25
N ASP A 151 18.85 22.73 4.63
CA ASP A 151 17.75 22.65 5.59
C ASP A 151 16.59 21.80 5.06
N ARG A 152 16.13 22.05 3.82
CA ARG A 152 15.12 21.21 3.16
C ARG A 152 15.57 19.75 3.06
N ALA A 153 16.81 19.50 2.65
CA ALA A 153 17.37 18.15 2.60
C ALA A 153 17.36 17.49 3.98
N ARG A 154 17.74 18.22 5.05
CA ARG A 154 17.64 17.72 6.43
C ARG A 154 16.21 17.35 6.80
N LYS A 155 15.22 18.17 6.44
CA LYS A 155 13.80 17.90 6.69
C LYS A 155 13.33 16.67 5.92
N MET A 156 13.61 16.56 4.62
CA MET A 156 13.33 15.36 3.80
C MET A 156 13.91 14.08 4.43
N ARG A 157 15.16 14.14 4.89
CA ARG A 157 15.83 13.00 5.55
C ARG A 157 15.16 12.59 6.87
N ARG A 158 14.58 13.52 7.64
CA ARG A 158 13.78 13.18 8.84
C ARG A 158 12.53 12.37 8.49
N HIS A 159 11.93 12.63 7.33
CA HIS A 159 10.82 11.87 6.79
C HIS A 159 11.24 10.59 6.04
N LYS A 160 12.56 10.31 5.97
CA LYS A 160 13.15 9.21 5.19
C LYS A 160 12.79 9.27 3.70
N PHE A 161 12.65 10.48 3.16
CA PHE A 161 12.47 10.68 1.72
C PHE A 161 13.81 10.80 0.99
N PRO A 162 13.92 10.26 -0.24
CA PRO A 162 15.16 10.30 -0.97
C PRO A 162 15.57 11.72 -1.37
N VAL A 163 16.86 12.02 -1.26
CA VAL A 163 17.48 13.29 -1.67
C VAL A 163 18.61 12.98 -2.65
N LEU A 164 18.49 13.49 -3.88
CA LEU A 164 19.48 13.33 -4.94
C LEU A 164 20.24 14.65 -5.16
N PRO A 165 21.46 14.81 -4.62
CA PRO A 165 22.26 16.00 -4.83
C PRO A 165 23.12 15.91 -6.09
N PHE A 166 23.21 17.02 -6.84
CA PHE A 166 24.13 17.15 -7.97
C PHE A 166 25.32 18.07 -7.67
N ASP A 167 26.39 17.89 -8.43
CA ASP A 167 27.71 18.50 -8.24
C ASP A 167 27.94 19.80 -9.03
N LEU A 168 26.91 20.34 -9.70
CA LEU A 168 27.03 21.55 -10.49
C LEU A 168 27.35 22.78 -9.62
N GLN A 169 28.42 23.50 -9.96
CA GLN A 169 28.91 24.65 -9.21
C GLN A 169 28.07 25.92 -9.48
N LEU A 170 26.94 26.02 -8.79
CA LEU A 170 26.00 27.15 -8.91
C LEU A 170 26.09 28.15 -7.76
N GLY A 171 26.73 27.80 -6.64
CA GLY A 171 26.61 28.59 -5.41
C GLY A 171 25.15 28.73 -4.96
N GLY A 172 24.81 29.80 -4.25
CA GLY A 172 23.43 30.07 -3.87
C GLY A 172 23.12 31.56 -3.83
N PHE A 173 21.86 31.94 -4.03
CA PHE A 173 21.45 33.35 -4.11
C PHE A 173 21.90 34.21 -2.90
N SER A 174 21.98 33.60 -1.72
CA SER A 174 22.41 34.25 -0.46
C SER A 174 23.90 34.05 -0.14
N GLU A 175 24.64 33.34 -0.98
CA GLU A 175 26.06 32.97 -0.80
C GLU A 175 26.37 32.31 0.56
N ASP A 176 25.45 31.48 1.06
CA ASP A 176 25.54 30.93 2.41
C ASP A 176 25.62 29.40 2.46
N GLY A 177 26.73 28.86 2.98
CA GLY A 177 26.88 27.40 3.10
C GLY A 177 27.19 26.71 1.76
N GLN A 178 27.03 25.38 1.72
CA GLN A 178 27.52 24.54 0.61
C GLN A 178 26.40 23.91 -0.24
N GLY A 179 25.13 24.04 0.18
CA GLY A 179 23.96 23.57 -0.57
C GLY A 179 24.08 22.15 -1.11
N ALA A 180 23.77 21.98 -2.40
CA ALA A 180 23.86 20.72 -3.13
C ALA A 180 25.28 20.13 -3.14
N LEU A 181 26.34 20.93 -3.28
CA LEU A 181 27.73 20.43 -3.28
C LEU A 181 28.09 19.78 -1.94
N GLY A 182 27.69 20.41 -0.83
CA GLY A 182 27.88 19.85 0.51
C GLY A 182 27.07 18.56 0.72
N LEU A 183 25.85 18.50 0.17
CA LEU A 183 25.04 17.28 0.20
C LEU A 183 25.67 16.16 -0.65
N HIS A 184 26.16 16.48 -1.85
CA HIS A 184 26.84 15.56 -2.75
C HIS A 184 28.08 14.95 -2.09
N ALA A 185 28.95 15.78 -1.49
CA ALA A 185 30.12 15.30 -0.76
C ALA A 185 29.75 14.39 0.43
N ASN A 186 28.65 14.69 1.13
CA ASN A 186 28.16 13.85 2.23
C ASN A 186 27.51 12.55 1.73
N PHE A 187 26.92 12.55 0.54
CA PHE A 187 26.32 11.35 -0.06
C PHE A 187 27.34 10.21 -0.19
N PHE A 188 28.55 10.50 -0.65
CA PHE A 188 29.59 9.47 -0.79
C PHE A 188 30.08 8.90 0.54
N LYS A 189 29.92 9.66 1.64
CA LYS A 189 30.28 9.22 2.99
C LYS A 189 29.16 8.40 3.63
N GLU A 190 27.92 8.85 3.49
CA GLU A 190 26.76 8.30 4.19
C GLU A 190 25.54 8.19 3.25
N PRO A 191 25.58 7.33 2.21
CA PRO A 191 24.58 7.34 1.15
C PRO A 191 23.18 6.94 1.65
N LEU A 192 23.10 6.03 2.62
CA LEU A 192 21.84 5.59 3.24
C LEU A 192 21.12 6.70 4.01
N THR A 193 21.80 7.81 4.30
CA THR A 193 21.14 8.95 4.94
C THR A 193 20.31 9.79 3.98
N MET A 194 20.53 9.64 2.67
CA MET A 194 19.81 10.34 1.61
C MET A 194 19.01 9.40 0.72
N PHE A 195 19.38 8.13 0.56
CA PHE A 195 18.56 7.09 -0.05
C PHE A 195 18.49 5.89 0.92
N PRO A 196 17.45 5.83 1.78
CA PRO A 196 17.37 4.90 2.90
C PRO A 196 17.55 3.42 2.57
N LEU A 197 17.15 2.98 1.36
CA LEU A 197 17.15 1.57 0.99
C LEU A 197 18.14 1.25 -0.13
N THR A 198 18.30 2.15 -1.09
CA THR A 198 19.13 1.93 -2.29
C THR A 198 20.42 2.74 -2.30
N GLY A 199 20.76 3.48 -1.24
CA GLY A 199 21.85 4.45 -1.25
C GLY A 199 23.21 3.94 -1.75
N GLU A 200 23.62 2.72 -1.40
CA GLU A 200 24.88 2.16 -1.92
C GLU A 200 24.87 1.92 -3.44
N GLN A 201 23.71 1.54 -3.99
CA GLN A 201 23.53 1.37 -5.43
C GLN A 201 23.54 2.73 -6.13
N VAL A 202 22.88 3.73 -5.52
CA VAL A 202 22.87 5.11 -6.03
C VAL A 202 24.27 5.70 -6.02
N LYS A 203 25.06 5.48 -4.94
CA LYS A 203 26.45 5.95 -4.83
C LYS A 203 27.32 5.44 -5.98
N GLY A 204 27.14 4.18 -6.39
CA GLY A 204 27.85 3.61 -7.53
C GLY A 204 27.48 4.21 -8.89
N ARG A 205 26.36 4.96 -8.98
CA ARG A 205 25.90 5.63 -10.20
C ARG A 205 26.08 7.14 -10.18
N LEU A 206 26.01 7.77 -9.00
CA LEU A 206 26.00 9.23 -8.86
C LEU A 206 27.22 9.89 -9.48
N ASP A 207 28.41 9.27 -9.34
CA ASP A 207 29.66 9.75 -9.95
C ASP A 207 29.59 9.83 -11.49
N SER A 208 28.88 8.87 -12.11
CA SER A 208 28.65 8.84 -13.56
C SER A 208 27.54 9.78 -14.04
N MET A 209 26.89 10.50 -13.13
CA MET A 209 25.78 11.42 -13.39
C MET A 209 26.18 12.88 -13.09
N SER A 210 27.48 13.19 -13.10
CA SER A 210 27.97 14.56 -12.91
C SER A 210 27.29 15.52 -13.88
N LEU A 211 26.82 16.65 -13.36
CA LEU A 211 26.38 17.78 -14.16
C LEU A 211 27.53 18.76 -14.41
N GLN A 212 28.56 18.72 -13.57
CA GLN A 212 29.74 19.56 -13.73
C GLN A 212 30.65 19.07 -14.88
N GLU A 213 30.77 17.75 -15.03
CA GLU A 213 31.53 17.05 -16.06
C GLU A 213 30.66 15.95 -16.70
N PRO A 214 29.63 16.33 -17.50
CA PRO A 214 28.63 15.38 -17.99
C PRO A 214 29.22 14.41 -19.02
N ILE A 215 29.05 13.11 -18.75
CA ILE A 215 29.37 12.02 -19.68
C ILE A 215 28.15 11.55 -20.50
N TYR A 216 26.95 11.94 -20.06
CA TYR A 216 25.68 11.69 -20.71
C TYR A 216 25.01 13.02 -21.05
N ASP A 217 24.09 13.00 -22.01
CA ASP A 217 23.20 14.14 -22.23
C ASP A 217 22.23 14.34 -21.04
N LEU A 218 21.64 15.54 -20.97
CA LEU A 218 20.80 15.92 -19.83
C LEU A 218 19.51 15.11 -19.75
N ASP A 219 18.93 14.73 -20.89
CA ASP A 219 17.74 13.88 -20.93
C ASP A 219 18.06 12.52 -20.30
N LYS A 220 19.23 11.96 -20.58
CA LYS A 220 19.67 10.71 -20.00
C LYS A 220 19.94 10.81 -18.50
N ILE A 221 20.56 11.89 -18.04
CA ILE A 221 20.77 12.12 -16.60
C ILE A 221 19.42 12.27 -15.89
N ALA A 222 18.45 12.96 -16.50
CA ALA A 222 17.10 13.09 -15.98
C ALA A 222 16.36 11.75 -15.90
N GLU A 223 16.41 10.92 -16.95
CA GLU A 223 15.88 9.55 -16.95
C GLU A 223 16.47 8.70 -15.82
N LEU A 224 17.80 8.74 -15.68
CA LEU A 224 18.50 8.01 -14.62
C LEU A 224 18.05 8.48 -13.24
N SER A 225 17.89 9.79 -13.04
CA SER A 225 17.42 10.38 -11.78
C SER A 225 16.05 9.86 -11.38
N VAL A 226 15.12 9.84 -12.33
CA VAL A 226 13.77 9.26 -12.14
C VAL A 226 13.85 7.77 -11.82
N GLY A 227 14.70 7.02 -12.53
CA GLY A 227 14.91 5.59 -12.27
C GLY A 227 15.48 5.29 -10.88
N LEU A 228 16.32 6.17 -10.32
CA LEU A 228 16.80 6.03 -8.94
C LEU A 228 15.68 6.21 -7.92
N PHE A 229 14.79 7.19 -8.12
CA PHE A 229 13.62 7.36 -7.25
C PHE A 229 12.64 6.17 -7.37
N GLN A 230 12.38 5.69 -8.58
CA GLN A 230 11.56 4.49 -8.79
C GLN A 230 12.13 3.26 -8.08
N ALA A 231 13.45 3.04 -8.16
CA ALA A 231 14.10 1.93 -7.46
C ALA A 231 13.97 2.05 -5.92
N GLU A 232 14.09 3.27 -5.37
CA GLU A 232 13.88 3.51 -3.94
C GLU A 232 12.42 3.24 -3.53
N ILE A 233 11.46 3.62 -4.36
CA ILE A 233 10.03 3.34 -4.14
C ILE A 233 9.77 1.84 -4.18
N GLU A 234 10.27 1.12 -5.19
CA GLU A 234 10.15 -0.33 -5.29
C GLU A 234 10.76 -1.03 -4.07
N ALA A 235 11.94 -0.59 -3.62
CA ALA A 235 12.58 -1.10 -2.41
C ALA A 235 11.75 -0.79 -1.15
N ARG A 236 11.16 0.40 -1.06
CA ARG A 236 10.31 0.82 0.07
C ARG A 236 9.04 0.01 0.15
N GLU A 237 8.40 -0.26 -0.99
CA GLU A 237 7.24 -1.13 -1.08
C GLU A 237 7.61 -2.58 -0.74
N ALA A 238 8.74 -3.09 -1.21
CA ALA A 238 9.21 -4.42 -0.88
C ALA A 238 9.57 -4.58 0.61
N ALA A 239 10.08 -3.53 1.25
CA ALA A 239 10.43 -3.52 2.66
C ALA A 239 9.23 -3.21 3.60
N ARG A 240 8.09 -2.77 3.05
CA ARG A 240 6.90 -2.43 3.85
C ARG A 240 6.22 -3.70 4.34
N SER A 241 6.14 -3.87 5.65
CA SER A 241 5.22 -4.85 6.24
C SER A 241 3.78 -4.54 5.81
N PRO A 242 3.04 -5.49 5.24
CA PRO A 242 1.67 -5.23 4.84
C PRO A 242 0.81 -4.99 6.07
N ASP A 243 -0.22 -4.16 5.92
CA ASP A 243 -1.18 -3.97 7.01
C ASP A 243 -2.00 -5.26 7.21
N LEU A 244 -2.36 -5.95 6.12
CA LEU A 244 -3.18 -7.15 6.12
C LEU A 244 -2.53 -8.31 5.35
N LEU A 245 -2.54 -9.51 5.94
CA LEU A 245 -2.27 -10.77 5.25
C LEU A 245 -3.58 -11.56 5.09
N VAL A 246 -3.94 -11.90 3.85
CA VAL A 246 -5.04 -12.80 3.52
C VAL A 246 -4.47 -14.18 3.18
N ILE A 247 -4.92 -15.23 3.87
CA ILE A 247 -4.45 -16.60 3.68
C ILE A 247 -5.56 -17.45 3.06
N THR A 248 -5.20 -18.24 2.05
CA THR A 248 -6.05 -19.27 1.42
C THR A 248 -5.38 -20.64 1.52
N ALA A 249 -6.14 -21.72 1.59
CA ALA A 249 -5.58 -23.07 1.70
C ALA A 249 -5.38 -23.73 0.33
N ILE A 250 -6.39 -23.68 -0.54
CA ILE A 250 -6.43 -24.42 -1.81
C ILE A 250 -6.61 -23.52 -3.04
N ALA A 251 -6.31 -24.06 -4.22
CA ALA A 251 -6.28 -23.30 -5.48
C ALA A 251 -7.59 -22.56 -5.82
N ILE A 252 -8.76 -23.14 -5.53
CA ILE A 252 -10.05 -22.49 -5.82
C ILE A 252 -10.32 -21.29 -4.90
N GLU A 253 -9.84 -21.35 -3.66
CA GLU A 253 -9.92 -20.23 -2.72
C GLU A 253 -8.96 -19.11 -3.13
N LEU A 254 -7.73 -19.47 -3.54
CA LEU A 254 -6.77 -18.51 -4.08
C LEU A 254 -7.32 -17.82 -5.34
N ALA A 255 -7.94 -18.57 -6.25
CA ALA A 255 -8.54 -18.01 -7.46
C ALA A 255 -9.66 -17.01 -7.12
N ALA A 256 -10.52 -17.33 -6.15
CA ALA A 256 -11.55 -16.41 -5.67
C ALA A 256 -10.96 -15.16 -5.01
N ALA A 257 -9.94 -15.32 -4.17
CA ALA A 257 -9.22 -14.21 -3.56
C ALA A 257 -8.60 -13.29 -4.62
N LYS A 258 -7.85 -13.84 -5.59
CA LYS A 258 -7.26 -13.06 -6.68
C LYS A 258 -8.32 -12.28 -7.45
N LYS A 259 -9.42 -12.94 -7.84
CA LYS A 259 -10.54 -12.30 -8.57
C LYS A 259 -11.13 -11.13 -7.79
N VAL A 260 -11.51 -11.33 -6.53
CA VAL A 260 -12.20 -10.31 -5.73
C VAL A 260 -11.28 -9.15 -5.35
N PHE A 261 -10.01 -9.42 -5.08
CA PHE A 261 -9.03 -8.39 -4.72
C PHE A 261 -8.36 -7.74 -5.95
N GLY A 262 -8.83 -8.03 -7.17
CA GLY A 262 -8.36 -7.37 -8.40
C GLY A 262 -6.97 -7.79 -8.87
N VAL A 263 -6.48 -8.98 -8.48
CA VAL A 263 -5.23 -9.53 -9.00
C VAL A 263 -5.50 -10.23 -10.33
N GLY A 264 -4.95 -9.68 -11.41
CA GLY A 264 -5.06 -10.27 -12.76
C GLY A 264 -4.57 -11.72 -12.82
N GLU A 265 -5.14 -12.50 -13.74
CA GLU A 265 -4.82 -13.92 -13.91
C GLU A 265 -3.32 -14.13 -14.18
N ASP A 266 -2.75 -13.29 -15.06
CA ASP A 266 -1.34 -13.34 -15.49
C ASP A 266 -0.35 -12.69 -14.52
N VAL A 267 -0.81 -12.10 -13.41
CA VAL A 267 0.10 -11.50 -12.43
C VAL A 267 0.89 -12.62 -11.72
N PRO A 268 2.24 -12.67 -11.90
CA PRO A 268 3.05 -13.72 -11.31
C PRO A 268 3.09 -13.57 -9.78
N ALA A 269 3.27 -14.69 -9.08
CA ALA A 269 3.52 -14.66 -7.65
C ALA A 269 4.86 -13.98 -7.36
N ARG A 270 4.92 -13.23 -6.26
CA ARG A 270 6.18 -12.97 -5.55
C ARG A 270 6.45 -14.15 -4.61
N PHE A 271 7.70 -14.25 -4.16
CA PHE A 271 8.16 -15.35 -3.33
C PHE A 271 8.77 -14.81 -2.05
N THR A 272 8.44 -15.42 -0.92
CA THR A 272 9.21 -15.20 0.30
C THR A 272 10.59 -15.85 0.18
N ALA A 273 11.50 -15.59 1.12
CA ALA A 273 12.81 -16.24 1.16
C ALA A 273 12.71 -17.77 1.26
N HIS A 274 11.58 -18.27 1.76
CA HIS A 274 11.26 -19.68 1.88
C HIS A 274 10.36 -20.22 0.75
N GLY A 275 10.17 -19.44 -0.32
CA GLY A 275 9.45 -19.88 -1.51
C GLY A 275 7.92 -19.87 -1.39
N VAL A 276 7.35 -19.25 -0.35
CA VAL A 276 5.90 -19.12 -0.22
C VAL A 276 5.40 -18.09 -1.23
N HIS A 277 4.39 -18.45 -2.01
CA HIS A 277 3.82 -17.57 -3.03
C HIS A 277 2.93 -16.52 -2.38
N TYR A 278 3.09 -15.26 -2.81
CA TYR A 278 2.23 -14.18 -2.38
C TYR A 278 2.01 -13.11 -3.46
N TRP A 279 0.90 -12.37 -3.35
CA TRP A 279 0.47 -11.31 -4.25
C TRP A 279 0.15 -10.04 -3.46
N PRO A 280 0.91 -8.94 -3.63
CA PRO A 280 0.56 -7.65 -3.05
C PRO A 280 -0.69 -7.06 -3.71
N VAL A 281 -1.55 -6.45 -2.91
CA VAL A 281 -2.76 -5.74 -3.32
C VAL A 281 -2.96 -4.49 -2.46
N THR A 282 -3.57 -3.46 -3.04
CA THR A 282 -3.95 -2.25 -2.30
C THR A 282 -5.46 -2.19 -2.17
N ILE A 283 -5.97 -2.12 -0.95
CA ILE A 283 -7.41 -1.95 -0.70
C ILE A 283 -7.68 -0.48 -0.43
N GLN A 284 -8.55 0.13 -1.23
CA GLN A 284 -8.95 1.52 -1.07
C GLN A 284 -9.93 1.64 0.10
N ARG A 285 -9.66 2.57 1.03
CA ARG A 285 -10.52 2.85 2.19
C ARG A 285 -10.65 4.35 2.40
N ALA A 286 -11.73 4.77 3.06
CA ALA A 286 -11.97 6.16 3.41
C ALA A 286 -10.90 6.75 4.36
N ASP A 287 -10.26 5.90 5.16
CA ASP A 287 -9.15 6.25 6.06
C ASP A 287 -7.75 6.09 5.41
N GLY A 288 -7.70 6.00 4.07
CA GLY A 288 -6.49 5.87 3.28
C GLY A 288 -6.21 4.43 2.81
N PRO A 289 -5.33 4.23 1.81
CA PRO A 289 -5.08 2.91 1.22
C PRO A 289 -4.50 1.92 2.26
N LEU A 290 -4.93 0.66 2.19
CA LEU A 290 -4.43 -0.45 2.98
C LEU A 290 -3.47 -1.29 2.15
N SER A 291 -2.24 -1.50 2.63
CA SER A 291 -1.38 -2.51 2.02
C SER A 291 -1.82 -3.90 2.44
N CYS A 292 -2.08 -4.78 1.49
CA CYS A 292 -2.52 -6.14 1.72
C CYS A 292 -1.67 -7.12 0.90
N VAL A 293 -1.49 -8.32 1.42
CA VAL A 293 -0.87 -9.43 0.70
C VAL A 293 -1.79 -10.63 0.76
N ILE A 294 -2.00 -11.30 -0.38
CA ILE A 294 -2.67 -12.60 -0.47
C ILE A 294 -1.61 -13.68 -0.55
N ALA A 295 -1.70 -14.71 0.28
CA ALA A 295 -0.81 -15.87 0.27
C ALA A 295 -1.61 -17.17 0.25
N SER A 296 -0.97 -18.25 -0.20
CA SER A 296 -1.54 -19.58 -0.22
C SER A 296 -0.73 -20.56 0.61
N LEU A 297 -1.40 -21.39 1.40
CA LEU A 297 -0.80 -22.48 2.17
C LEU A 297 -0.37 -23.64 1.26
N GLY A 298 -0.96 -23.76 0.06
CA GLY A 298 -0.71 -24.83 -0.91
C GLY A 298 -1.34 -26.18 -0.56
N ASN A 299 -1.55 -26.49 0.71
CA ASN A 299 -2.20 -27.71 1.19
C ASN A 299 -3.09 -27.43 2.42
N ALA A 300 -4.12 -28.27 2.56
CA ALA A 300 -5.01 -28.31 3.72
C ALA A 300 -4.33 -28.94 4.95
N GLY A 301 -4.92 -28.73 6.14
CA GLY A 301 -4.47 -29.28 7.41
C GLY A 301 -3.78 -28.27 8.33
N ASN A 302 -3.95 -28.43 9.65
CA ASN A 302 -3.49 -27.46 10.64
C ASN A 302 -1.96 -27.46 10.75
N VAL A 303 -1.31 -28.61 10.60
CA VAL A 303 0.17 -28.68 10.63
C VAL A 303 0.78 -27.80 9.52
N ASN A 304 0.27 -27.92 8.29
CA ASN A 304 0.73 -27.10 7.17
C ASN A 304 0.35 -25.63 7.38
N ALA A 305 -0.88 -25.37 7.82
CA ALA A 305 -1.36 -24.02 8.09
C ALA A 305 -0.49 -23.29 9.13
N THR A 306 -0.15 -23.93 10.24
CA THR A 306 0.74 -23.36 11.27
C THR A 306 2.12 -23.07 10.71
N ALA A 307 2.71 -24.02 9.99
CA ALA A 307 4.07 -23.88 9.46
C ALA A 307 4.20 -22.71 8.48
N ILE A 308 3.35 -22.68 7.45
CA ILE A 308 3.40 -21.63 6.42
C ILE A 308 2.99 -20.27 6.99
N THR A 309 1.98 -20.22 7.86
CA THR A 309 1.59 -18.96 8.53
C THR A 309 2.73 -18.42 9.37
N THR A 310 3.44 -19.26 10.14
CA THR A 310 4.59 -18.82 10.94
C THR A 310 5.68 -18.19 10.08
N LEU A 311 5.97 -18.76 8.89
CA LEU A 311 6.94 -18.19 7.95
C LEU A 311 6.47 -16.83 7.43
N LEU A 312 5.22 -16.75 6.95
CA LEU A 312 4.63 -15.51 6.44
C LEU A 312 4.62 -14.39 7.50
N LEU A 313 4.28 -14.72 8.76
CA LEU A 313 4.31 -13.76 9.85
C LEU A 313 5.73 -13.26 10.16
N SER A 314 6.72 -14.15 10.13
CA SER A 314 8.12 -13.80 10.42
C SER A 314 8.73 -12.91 9.34
N GLU A 315 8.44 -13.22 8.08
CA GLU A 315 9.02 -12.53 6.92
C GLU A 315 8.27 -11.24 6.58
N LEU A 316 6.93 -11.28 6.51
CA LEU A 316 6.12 -10.13 6.09
C LEU A 316 5.73 -9.23 7.26
N LYS A 317 5.62 -9.78 8.49
CA LYS A 317 5.22 -9.06 9.71
C LYS A 317 3.91 -8.28 9.55
N PRO A 318 2.82 -8.93 9.08
CA PRO A 318 1.55 -8.24 8.88
C PRO A 318 0.96 -7.75 10.20
N LYS A 319 0.15 -6.69 10.16
CA LYS A 319 -0.55 -6.19 11.36
C LYS A 319 -1.81 -6.96 11.70
N LYS A 320 -2.39 -7.68 10.74
CA LYS A 320 -3.57 -8.54 10.92
C LYS A 320 -3.56 -9.69 9.89
N VAL A 321 -4.13 -10.83 10.27
CA VAL A 321 -4.37 -11.97 9.38
C VAL A 321 -5.87 -12.20 9.20
N LEU A 322 -6.30 -12.38 7.95
CA LEU A 322 -7.61 -12.94 7.61
C LEU A 322 -7.39 -14.25 6.88
N MET A 323 -7.87 -15.36 7.44
CA MET A 323 -7.93 -16.61 6.69
C MET A 323 -9.28 -16.71 6.00
N MET A 324 -9.29 -16.95 4.70
CA MET A 324 -10.52 -17.19 3.96
C MET A 324 -10.52 -18.57 3.30
N GLY A 325 -11.71 -19.11 3.08
CA GLY A 325 -11.87 -20.30 2.26
C GLY A 325 -13.23 -20.95 2.42
N ILE A 326 -13.31 -22.26 2.22
CA ILE A 326 -14.56 -23.02 2.30
C ILE A 326 -14.60 -23.95 3.52
N ALA A 327 -15.81 -24.33 3.94
CA ALA A 327 -16.02 -25.25 5.05
C ALA A 327 -17.33 -26.04 4.91
N ALA A 328 -17.43 -27.13 5.65
CA ALA A 328 -18.68 -27.85 5.84
C ALA A 328 -19.52 -27.12 6.90
N GLY A 329 -20.79 -26.88 6.59
CA GLY A 329 -21.76 -26.30 7.54
C GLY A 329 -22.69 -27.37 8.11
N ARG A 330 -23.31 -27.11 9.26
CA ARG A 330 -24.31 -28.03 9.79
C ARG A 330 -25.66 -27.83 9.12
N ARG A 331 -26.24 -28.92 8.63
CA ARG A 331 -27.57 -28.94 8.00
C ARG A 331 -28.64 -28.37 8.93
N LYS A 332 -29.61 -27.63 8.39
CA LYS A 332 -30.67 -26.89 9.11
C LYS A 332 -30.19 -25.75 10.04
N LYS A 333 -28.88 -25.51 10.15
CA LYS A 333 -28.30 -24.38 10.87
C LYS A 333 -27.69 -23.37 9.92
N LEU A 334 -27.05 -23.84 8.86
CA LEU A 334 -26.40 -23.04 7.83
C LEU A 334 -26.91 -23.46 6.45
N SER A 335 -26.84 -22.53 5.50
CA SER A 335 -27.18 -22.75 4.09
C SER A 335 -25.92 -22.77 3.22
N LEU A 336 -25.96 -23.49 2.10
CA LEU A 336 -24.88 -23.44 1.11
C LEU A 336 -24.71 -22.01 0.59
N GLY A 337 -23.46 -21.56 0.45
CA GLY A 337 -23.12 -20.19 0.05
C GLY A 337 -23.23 -19.14 1.17
N GLU A 338 -23.72 -19.51 2.36
CA GLU A 338 -23.61 -18.64 3.55
C GLU A 338 -22.15 -18.49 3.96
N VAL A 339 -21.77 -17.31 4.45
CA VAL A 339 -20.43 -17.01 4.93
C VAL A 339 -20.44 -16.86 6.44
N ILE A 340 -19.44 -17.45 7.10
CA ILE A 340 -19.26 -17.33 8.55
C ILE A 340 -17.99 -16.56 8.87
N LEU A 341 -18.03 -15.80 9.96
CA LEU A 341 -16.84 -15.21 10.61
C LEU A 341 -16.62 -15.94 11.94
N SER A 342 -15.38 -16.32 12.24
CA SER A 342 -15.07 -17.11 13.44
C SER A 342 -15.29 -16.31 14.73
N GLU A 343 -16.26 -16.72 15.55
CA GLU A 343 -16.39 -16.30 16.94
C GLU A 343 -15.37 -17.06 17.82
N ARG A 344 -15.10 -18.32 17.45
CA ARG A 344 -14.26 -19.28 18.17
C ARG A 344 -13.85 -20.40 17.23
N VAL A 345 -12.68 -20.96 17.47
CA VAL A 345 -12.22 -22.21 16.86
C VAL A 345 -12.11 -23.26 17.95
N VAL A 346 -12.52 -24.49 17.69
CA VAL A 346 -12.46 -25.64 18.59
C VAL A 346 -11.60 -26.69 17.89
N TYR A 347 -10.41 -26.94 18.43
CA TYR A 347 -9.54 -28.00 17.93
C TYR A 347 -10.05 -29.35 18.42
N TYR A 348 -10.69 -30.12 17.53
CA TYR A 348 -11.46 -31.31 17.95
C TYR A 348 -10.61 -32.57 18.20
N GLU A 349 -9.32 -32.54 17.82
CA GLU A 349 -8.44 -33.72 17.93
C GLU A 349 -7.61 -33.75 19.22
N GLY A 350 -7.55 -32.64 19.97
CA GLY A 350 -6.90 -32.60 21.27
C GLY A 350 -7.53 -33.62 22.23
N ALA A 351 -6.75 -34.61 22.69
CA ALA A 351 -7.24 -35.67 23.56
C ALA A 351 -6.14 -36.22 24.50
N ALA A 352 -6.56 -36.74 25.66
CA ALA A 352 -5.72 -37.51 26.56
C ALA A 352 -6.01 -39.01 26.44
N ALA A 353 -4.96 -39.83 26.37
CA ALA A 353 -5.07 -41.27 26.50
C ALA A 353 -5.22 -41.65 27.99
N LEU A 354 -6.32 -42.33 28.31
CA LEU A 354 -6.63 -42.87 29.63
C LEU A 354 -6.40 -44.38 29.66
N ALA A 355 -6.32 -44.94 30.88
CA ALA A 355 -6.19 -46.37 31.09
C ALA A 355 -7.28 -47.18 30.35
N GLY A 356 -6.90 -48.36 29.86
CA GLY A 356 -7.80 -49.23 29.10
C GLY A 356 -8.10 -48.75 27.67
N GLY A 357 -7.25 -47.89 27.09
CA GLY A 357 -7.37 -47.45 25.69
C GLY A 357 -8.49 -46.44 25.44
N LYS A 358 -9.03 -45.82 26.49
CA LYS A 358 -10.05 -44.77 26.37
C LYS A 358 -9.41 -43.44 26.03
N LEU A 359 -10.02 -42.67 25.14
CA LEU A 359 -9.62 -41.28 24.88
C LEU A 359 -10.59 -40.33 25.59
N ALA A 360 -10.06 -39.30 26.24
CA ALA A 360 -10.83 -38.19 26.78
C ALA A 360 -10.51 -36.90 26.01
N ALA A 361 -11.52 -36.29 25.41
CA ALA A 361 -11.35 -35.06 24.65
C ALA A 361 -10.84 -33.92 25.54
N ARG A 362 -9.90 -33.15 25.01
CA ARG A 362 -9.28 -31.96 25.61
C ARG A 362 -9.08 -30.91 24.52
N PRO A 363 -10.18 -30.36 23.98
CA PRO A 363 -10.11 -29.40 22.90
C PRO A 363 -9.49 -28.08 23.36
N GLU A 364 -8.64 -27.52 22.52
CA GLU A 364 -8.22 -26.13 22.62
C GLU A 364 -9.25 -25.24 21.91
N MET A 365 -9.58 -24.09 22.50
CA MET A 365 -10.70 -23.27 22.02
C MET A 365 -10.35 -21.78 21.86
N PRO A 366 -9.37 -21.43 21.00
CA PRO A 366 -8.98 -20.04 20.82
C PRO A 366 -10.13 -19.18 20.25
N ARG A 367 -10.04 -17.88 20.53
CA ARG A 367 -10.98 -16.86 20.06
C ARG A 367 -10.21 -15.66 19.51
N PRO A 368 -10.79 -14.86 18.61
CA PRO A 368 -10.18 -13.60 18.21
C PRO A 368 -9.87 -12.73 19.43
N GLY A 369 -8.80 -11.93 19.39
CA GLY A 369 -8.48 -10.99 20.46
C GLY A 369 -9.55 -9.91 20.65
N LEU A 370 -9.55 -9.24 21.81
CA LEU A 370 -10.61 -8.29 22.22
C LEU A 370 -10.94 -7.23 21.14
N SER A 371 -9.93 -6.62 20.52
CA SER A 371 -10.16 -5.61 19.47
C SER A 371 -10.85 -6.20 18.25
N THR A 372 -10.49 -7.41 17.84
CA THR A 372 -11.14 -8.08 16.71
C THR A 372 -12.57 -8.48 17.06
N GLN A 373 -12.86 -8.85 18.32
CA GLN A 373 -14.23 -9.09 18.77
C GLN A 373 -15.07 -7.79 18.74
N GLN A 374 -14.50 -6.66 19.15
CA GLN A 374 -15.17 -5.36 19.07
C GLN A 374 -15.44 -4.94 17.61
N ASP A 375 -14.44 -5.10 16.74
CA ASP A 375 -14.58 -4.89 15.28
C ASP A 375 -15.73 -5.74 14.71
N LEU A 376 -15.80 -7.04 15.06
CA LEU A 376 -16.89 -7.92 14.64
C LEU A 376 -18.26 -7.44 15.12
N ASN A 377 -18.37 -7.05 16.40
CA ASN A 377 -19.63 -6.55 16.94
C ASN A 377 -20.09 -5.28 16.22
N ALA A 378 -19.18 -4.35 15.95
CA ALA A 378 -19.48 -3.14 15.18
C ALA A 378 -19.89 -3.46 13.73
N TYR A 379 -19.18 -4.40 13.10
CA TYR A 379 -19.47 -4.86 11.74
C TYR A 379 -20.88 -5.44 11.64
N PHE A 380 -21.25 -6.38 12.52
CA PHE A 380 -22.59 -6.98 12.54
C PHE A 380 -23.71 -6.03 13.02
N ALA A 381 -23.38 -4.99 13.78
CA ALA A 381 -24.33 -3.95 14.18
C ALA A 381 -24.64 -2.95 13.04
N THR A 382 -23.95 -3.05 11.89
CA THR A 382 -24.16 -2.15 10.76
C THR A 382 -25.43 -2.54 9.99
N ALA A 383 -26.48 -1.71 10.08
CA ALA A 383 -27.78 -1.98 9.46
C ALA A 383 -27.72 -2.16 7.94
N SER A 384 -26.83 -1.44 7.25
CA SER A 384 -26.64 -1.51 5.79
C SER A 384 -25.73 -2.65 5.33
N LEU A 385 -25.25 -3.52 6.23
CA LEU A 385 -24.35 -4.61 5.88
C LEU A 385 -24.92 -5.54 4.78
N PRO A 386 -26.19 -5.99 4.83
CA PRO A 386 -26.74 -6.83 3.77
C PRO A 386 -26.77 -6.13 2.40
N ASP A 387 -27.21 -4.87 2.36
CA ASP A 387 -27.29 -4.09 1.12
C ASP A 387 -25.89 -3.83 0.54
N ARG A 388 -24.92 -3.52 1.40
CA ARG A 388 -23.53 -3.28 0.99
C ARG A 388 -22.88 -4.53 0.40
N LEU A 389 -23.06 -5.68 1.06
CA LEU A 389 -22.57 -6.96 0.55
C LEU A 389 -23.22 -7.33 -0.79
N GLN A 390 -24.53 -7.09 -0.92
CA GLN A 390 -25.25 -7.36 -2.16
C GLN A 390 -24.81 -6.45 -3.31
N GLN A 391 -24.54 -5.17 -3.03
CA GLN A 391 -23.99 -4.23 -4.00
C GLN A 391 -22.60 -4.67 -4.46
N LEU A 392 -21.67 -4.93 -3.53
CA LEU A 392 -20.31 -5.37 -3.86
C LEU A 392 -20.32 -6.69 -4.65
N ALA A 393 -21.19 -7.63 -4.27
CA ALA A 393 -21.39 -8.88 -5.01
C ALA A 393 -21.85 -8.62 -6.45
N SER A 394 -22.79 -7.69 -6.65
CA SER A 394 -23.28 -7.33 -7.98
C SER A 394 -22.19 -6.68 -8.85
N GLU A 395 -21.40 -5.78 -8.28
CA GLU A 395 -20.28 -5.11 -8.96
C GLU A 395 -19.22 -6.12 -9.42
N LEU A 396 -18.98 -7.16 -8.62
CA LEU A 396 -18.04 -8.25 -8.92
C LEU A 396 -18.64 -9.37 -9.79
N GLY A 397 -19.90 -9.22 -10.24
CA GLY A 397 -20.59 -10.21 -11.05
C GLY A 397 -20.81 -11.55 -10.35
N PHE A 398 -20.92 -11.55 -9.02
CA PHE A 398 -21.21 -12.74 -8.23
C PHE A 398 -22.70 -13.08 -8.30
N ALA A 399 -23.00 -14.36 -8.53
CA ALA A 399 -24.36 -14.87 -8.57
C ALA A 399 -24.49 -16.12 -7.70
N MET A 400 -25.45 -16.09 -6.77
CA MET A 400 -25.81 -17.23 -5.95
C MET A 400 -26.76 -18.15 -6.74
N PRO A 401 -26.52 -19.48 -6.78
CA PRO A 401 -27.50 -20.42 -7.33
C PRO A 401 -28.83 -20.34 -6.58
N THR A 402 -29.95 -20.61 -7.25
CA THR A 402 -31.28 -20.59 -6.62
C THR A 402 -31.60 -21.86 -5.84
N GLU A 403 -31.01 -22.99 -6.24
CA GLU A 403 -31.26 -24.30 -5.66
C GLU A 403 -30.03 -25.19 -5.76
N SER A 404 -29.97 -26.22 -4.92
CA SER A 404 -28.96 -27.27 -4.99
C SER A 404 -29.55 -28.61 -4.60
N LYS A 405 -29.11 -29.67 -5.27
CA LYS A 405 -29.40 -31.04 -4.86
C LYS A 405 -28.70 -31.44 -3.54
N ALA A 406 -27.73 -30.68 -3.07
CA ALA A 406 -27.00 -30.96 -1.84
C ALA A 406 -27.72 -30.40 -0.59
N GLY A 407 -28.56 -29.38 -0.72
CA GLY A 407 -29.40 -28.85 0.36
C GLY A 407 -29.78 -27.38 0.16
N ASP A 408 -30.19 -26.75 1.26
CA ASP A 408 -30.71 -25.38 1.25
C ASP A 408 -29.64 -24.38 0.83
N VAL A 409 -29.96 -23.51 -0.12
CA VAL A 409 -29.06 -22.46 -0.61
C VAL A 409 -29.45 -21.13 0.03
N ALA A 410 -28.45 -20.33 0.41
CA ALA A 410 -28.69 -19.00 0.91
C ALA A 410 -29.38 -18.14 -0.17
N ALA A 411 -30.46 -17.43 0.18
CA ALA A 411 -31.21 -16.64 -0.79
C ALA A 411 -30.43 -15.41 -1.32
N HIS A 412 -29.45 -14.93 -0.55
CA HIS A 412 -28.54 -13.84 -0.87
C HIS A 412 -27.23 -14.06 -0.12
N LEU A 413 -26.22 -13.22 -0.39
CA LEU A 413 -24.95 -13.27 0.34
C LEU A 413 -25.17 -12.93 1.82
N LYS A 414 -25.28 -13.97 2.64
CA LYS A 414 -25.53 -13.88 4.08
C LYS A 414 -24.24 -14.10 4.84
N VAL A 415 -24.02 -13.29 5.87
CA VAL A 415 -22.88 -13.40 6.77
C VAL A 415 -23.33 -13.60 8.22
N SER A 416 -22.67 -14.48 8.98
CA SER A 416 -23.02 -14.75 10.39
C SER A 416 -21.82 -15.15 11.25
N PRO A 417 -21.81 -14.88 12.56
CA PRO A 417 -20.78 -15.40 13.45
C PRO A 417 -21.01 -16.90 13.72
N ALA A 418 -19.94 -17.70 13.79
CA ALA A 418 -20.04 -19.12 14.13
C ALA A 418 -18.83 -19.66 14.89
N THR A 419 -19.04 -20.75 15.64
CA THR A 419 -17.93 -21.56 16.19
C THR A 419 -17.55 -22.64 15.18
N ILE A 420 -16.25 -22.68 14.86
CA ILE A 420 -15.64 -23.59 13.89
C ILE A 420 -15.00 -24.76 14.63
N ALA A 421 -15.28 -25.99 14.24
CA ALA A 421 -14.52 -27.17 14.62
C ALA A 421 -13.39 -27.39 13.59
N SER A 422 -12.14 -27.34 14.03
CA SER A 422 -10.96 -27.44 13.18
C SER A 422 -10.13 -28.67 13.55
N GLY A 423 -9.59 -29.38 12.57
CA GLY A 423 -8.76 -30.58 12.76
C GLY A 423 -8.36 -31.21 11.43
N GLU A 424 -7.61 -32.32 11.43
CA GLU A 424 -7.01 -32.88 10.21
C GLU A 424 -7.98 -33.72 9.33
N LEU A 425 -9.21 -33.96 9.77
CA LEU A 425 -10.16 -34.81 9.06
C LEU A 425 -11.00 -34.03 8.06
N LEU A 426 -11.02 -34.49 6.80
CA LEU A 426 -12.03 -34.12 5.83
C LEU A 426 -13.36 -34.81 6.16
N ILE A 427 -14.26 -34.09 6.82
CA ILE A 427 -15.52 -34.65 7.32
C ILE A 427 -16.46 -35.07 6.19
N ARG A 428 -16.87 -36.34 6.20
CA ARG A 428 -17.87 -36.93 5.28
C ARG A 428 -18.88 -37.83 6.00
N ASP A 429 -18.85 -37.83 7.34
CA ASP A 429 -19.76 -38.58 8.19
C ASP A 429 -20.60 -37.60 9.03
N PRO A 430 -21.91 -37.49 8.78
CA PRO A 430 -22.81 -36.66 9.57
C PRO A 430 -22.76 -36.94 11.06
N LYS A 431 -22.59 -38.21 11.47
CA LYS A 431 -22.58 -38.58 12.89
C LYS A 431 -21.34 -38.05 13.58
N LEU A 432 -20.19 -38.15 12.91
CA LEU A 432 -18.94 -37.56 13.42
C LEU A 432 -19.07 -36.04 13.50
N PHE A 433 -19.61 -35.38 12.47
CA PHE A 433 -19.82 -33.93 12.49
C PHE A 433 -20.74 -33.51 13.65
N GLU A 434 -21.87 -34.21 13.84
CA GLU A 434 -22.79 -33.96 14.95
C GLU A 434 -22.12 -34.13 16.32
N SER A 435 -21.17 -35.08 16.44
CA SER A 435 -20.46 -35.33 17.70
C SER A 435 -19.62 -34.14 18.18
N PHE A 436 -19.22 -33.22 17.30
CA PHE A 436 -18.46 -32.02 17.68
C PHE A 436 -19.24 -31.07 18.59
N GLN A 437 -20.57 -31.15 18.61
CA GLN A 437 -21.36 -30.43 19.61
C GLN A 437 -21.11 -30.90 21.04
N GLY A 438 -20.72 -32.17 21.22
CA GLY A 438 -20.30 -32.68 22.52
C GLY A 438 -19.00 -32.05 23.03
N LEU A 439 -18.22 -31.41 22.14
CA LEU A 439 -17.03 -30.62 22.51
C LEU A 439 -17.43 -29.18 22.82
N HIS A 440 -18.31 -28.58 22.00
CA HIS A 440 -18.86 -27.26 22.24
C HIS A 440 -20.21 -27.11 21.53
N ASP A 441 -21.28 -26.74 22.24
CA ASP A 441 -22.66 -26.76 21.73
C ASP A 441 -22.88 -25.96 20.43
N LYS A 442 -22.09 -24.89 20.24
CA LYS A 442 -22.16 -24.02 19.04
C LYS A 442 -21.25 -24.45 17.87
N ALA A 443 -20.52 -25.55 17.97
CA ALA A 443 -19.68 -26.05 16.86
C ALA A 443 -20.57 -26.51 15.70
N VAL A 444 -20.76 -25.64 14.71
CA VAL A 444 -21.69 -25.83 13.57
C VAL A 444 -21.01 -25.75 12.21
N VAL A 445 -19.69 -25.56 12.20
CA VAL A 445 -18.84 -25.50 11.00
C VAL A 445 -17.69 -26.47 11.21
N ALA A 446 -17.26 -27.20 10.18
CA ALA A 446 -16.07 -28.06 10.21
C ALA A 446 -15.14 -27.77 9.03
N GLU A 447 -13.85 -27.64 9.31
CA GLU A 447 -12.78 -27.38 8.34
C GLU A 447 -11.42 -27.87 8.89
N MET A 448 -10.32 -27.57 8.18
CA MET A 448 -9.03 -28.22 8.38
C MET A 448 -7.84 -27.32 8.73
N GLU A 449 -7.97 -25.99 8.83
CA GLU A 449 -6.79 -25.10 8.98
C GLU A 449 -6.91 -23.99 10.03
N ALA A 450 -8.13 -23.62 10.43
CA ALA A 450 -8.38 -22.45 11.25
C ALA A 450 -7.57 -22.49 12.55
N TYR A 451 -7.48 -23.64 13.20
CA TYR A 451 -6.73 -23.77 14.45
C TYR A 451 -5.24 -23.50 14.25
N GLY A 452 -4.64 -24.04 13.19
CA GLY A 452 -3.22 -23.85 12.91
C GLY A 452 -2.86 -22.39 12.60
N VAL A 453 -3.71 -21.68 11.85
CA VAL A 453 -3.52 -20.25 11.62
C VAL A 453 -3.69 -19.45 12.92
N PHE A 454 -4.66 -19.80 13.76
CA PHE A 454 -4.84 -19.19 15.07
C PHE A 454 -3.62 -19.35 15.96
N GLU A 455 -3.10 -20.58 16.08
CA GLU A 455 -1.94 -20.90 16.91
C GLU A 455 -0.70 -20.11 16.47
N ALA A 456 -0.41 -20.07 15.15
CA ALA A 456 0.71 -19.31 14.61
C ALA A 456 0.60 -17.80 14.91
N CYS A 457 -0.61 -17.24 14.76
CA CYS A 457 -0.88 -15.83 15.01
C CYS A 457 -0.79 -15.48 16.50
N GLU A 458 -1.31 -16.35 17.38
CA GLU A 458 -1.29 -16.15 18.83
C GLU A 458 0.15 -16.10 19.37
N LYS A 459 1.03 -17.01 18.93
CA LYS A 459 2.45 -17.00 19.34
C LYS A 459 3.20 -15.72 18.96
N GLN A 460 2.77 -15.03 17.92
CA GLN A 460 3.39 -13.79 17.44
C GLN A 460 2.57 -12.54 17.77
N SER A 461 1.49 -12.67 18.57
CA SER A 461 0.61 -11.56 18.94
C SER A 461 0.01 -10.80 17.76
N VAL A 462 -0.24 -11.50 16.64
CA VAL A 462 -0.89 -10.92 15.45
C VAL A 462 -2.39 -11.22 15.51
N PRO A 463 -3.27 -10.21 15.45
CA PRO A 463 -4.71 -10.45 15.40
C PRO A 463 -5.12 -11.28 14.18
N VAL A 464 -6.03 -12.23 14.39
CA VAL A 464 -6.51 -13.15 13.35
C VAL A 464 -8.03 -13.27 13.36
N LEU A 465 -8.61 -13.46 12.18
CA LEU A 465 -10.02 -13.80 11.98
C LEU A 465 -10.14 -14.78 10.82
N VAL A 466 -11.03 -15.76 10.95
CA VAL A 466 -11.31 -16.76 9.91
C VAL A 466 -12.67 -16.49 9.28
N VAL A 467 -12.72 -16.54 7.95
CA VAL A 467 -13.90 -16.34 7.10
C VAL A 467 -14.11 -17.61 6.28
N ARG A 468 -15.26 -18.29 6.42
CA ARG A 468 -15.53 -19.51 5.64
C ARG A 468 -16.86 -19.42 4.91
N GLY A 469 -16.85 -19.71 3.61
CA GLY A 469 -18.06 -19.98 2.85
C GLY A 469 -18.49 -21.43 3.03
N ILE A 470 -19.78 -21.69 3.21
CA ILE A 470 -20.29 -23.05 3.36
C ILE A 470 -20.43 -23.70 1.99
N SER A 471 -19.58 -24.70 1.70
CA SER A 471 -19.56 -25.42 0.42
C SER A 471 -20.36 -26.72 0.42
N ASP A 472 -20.53 -27.34 1.59
CA ASP A 472 -21.20 -28.61 1.76
C ASP A 472 -21.66 -28.82 3.22
N TYR A 473 -22.19 -30.01 3.51
CA TYR A 473 -22.74 -30.38 4.82
C TYR A 473 -21.94 -31.47 5.55
N GLY A 474 -20.72 -31.78 5.12
CA GLY A 474 -19.90 -32.84 5.72
C GLY A 474 -20.50 -34.24 5.55
N ASP A 475 -21.27 -34.45 4.49
CA ASP A 475 -22.00 -35.69 4.20
C ASP A 475 -21.74 -36.19 2.77
N LYS A 476 -22.51 -37.19 2.31
CA LYS A 476 -22.35 -37.76 0.96
C LYS A 476 -23.05 -36.94 -0.13
N SER A 477 -23.91 -35.98 0.22
CA SER A 477 -24.55 -35.10 -0.74
C SER A 477 -23.54 -34.06 -1.22
N LYS A 478 -23.39 -33.94 -2.54
CA LYS A 478 -22.37 -33.09 -3.14
C LYS A 478 -22.91 -32.29 -4.30
N ASP A 479 -22.49 -31.04 -4.35
CA ASP A 479 -22.64 -30.14 -5.46
C ASP A 479 -21.37 -29.29 -5.57
N ASN A 480 -20.43 -29.72 -6.43
CA ASN A 480 -19.12 -29.09 -6.55
C ASN A 480 -19.20 -27.63 -7.02
N THR A 481 -20.34 -27.18 -7.54
CA THR A 481 -20.60 -25.77 -7.86
C THR A 481 -20.38 -24.89 -6.64
N PHE A 482 -20.73 -25.38 -5.45
CA PHE A 482 -20.61 -24.63 -4.21
C PHE A 482 -19.18 -24.47 -3.70
N HIS A 483 -18.20 -25.21 -4.23
CA HIS A 483 -16.81 -24.88 -3.92
C HIS A 483 -16.46 -23.50 -4.47
N LYS A 484 -16.81 -23.23 -5.74
CA LYS A 484 -16.56 -21.92 -6.36
C LYS A 484 -17.40 -20.83 -5.70
N VAL A 485 -18.71 -21.07 -5.55
CA VAL A 485 -19.64 -20.09 -4.97
C VAL A 485 -19.24 -19.72 -3.55
N ALA A 486 -18.94 -20.69 -2.70
CA ALA A 486 -18.53 -20.45 -1.32
C ALA A 486 -17.17 -19.74 -1.24
N SER A 487 -16.20 -20.09 -2.10
CA SER A 487 -14.91 -19.39 -2.16
C SER A 487 -15.09 -17.90 -2.57
N GLU A 488 -15.89 -17.61 -3.60
CA GLU A 488 -16.16 -16.24 -4.03
C GLU A 488 -16.94 -15.45 -2.97
N ALA A 489 -17.96 -16.06 -2.35
CA ALA A 489 -18.72 -15.47 -1.25
C ALA A 489 -17.81 -15.11 -0.06
N ALA A 490 -16.95 -16.04 0.37
CA ALA A 490 -15.98 -15.80 1.44
C ALA A 490 -15.01 -14.67 1.07
N ALA A 491 -14.57 -14.61 -0.18
CA ALA A 491 -13.69 -13.57 -0.67
C ALA A 491 -14.33 -12.17 -0.64
N ILE A 492 -15.59 -12.06 -1.09
CA ILE A 492 -16.35 -10.80 -1.06
C ILE A 492 -16.49 -10.30 0.37
N VAL A 493 -16.90 -11.17 1.30
CA VAL A 493 -17.04 -10.81 2.72
C VAL A 493 -15.70 -10.46 3.35
N THR A 494 -14.61 -11.12 2.95
CA THR A 494 -13.25 -10.80 3.42
C THR A 494 -12.84 -9.40 2.97
N LEU A 495 -13.11 -9.02 1.72
CA LEU A 495 -12.84 -7.68 1.20
C LEU A 495 -13.70 -6.62 1.90
N ASP A 496 -15.00 -6.87 2.08
CA ASP A 496 -15.90 -5.93 2.79
C ASP A 496 -15.46 -5.73 4.24
N TYR A 497 -15.15 -6.81 4.97
CA TYR A 497 -14.64 -6.72 6.33
C TYR A 497 -13.28 -5.99 6.39
N ALA A 498 -12.37 -6.27 5.46
CA ALA A 498 -11.09 -5.57 5.38
C ALA A 498 -11.26 -4.07 5.07
N THR A 499 -12.32 -3.68 4.36
CA THR A 499 -12.60 -2.30 3.96
C THR A 499 -13.33 -1.53 5.07
N HIS A 500 -14.33 -2.15 5.70
CA HIS A 500 -15.30 -1.49 6.59
C HIS A 500 -15.33 -2.03 8.02
N GLY A 501 -14.97 -3.30 8.21
CA GLY A 501 -15.11 -3.99 9.51
C GLY A 501 -13.88 -3.91 10.40
N TRP A 502 -12.69 -3.68 9.83
CA TRP A 502 -11.45 -3.61 10.60
C TRP A 502 -11.02 -2.17 10.91
N THR A 503 -10.93 -1.85 12.21
CA THR A 503 -10.38 -0.57 12.69
C THR A 503 -8.84 -0.60 12.71
N ARG A 504 -8.19 0.32 11.97
CA ARG A 504 -6.74 0.51 12.10
C ARG A 504 -6.45 1.25 13.39
N LYS A 505 -5.59 0.68 14.24
CA LYS A 505 -4.93 1.48 15.27
C LYS A 505 -3.88 2.35 14.58
N LEU A 506 -4.22 3.61 14.32
CA LEU A 506 -3.21 4.62 14.03
C LEU A 506 -2.40 4.79 15.32
N THR A 507 -1.12 4.48 15.28
CA THR A 507 -0.21 4.83 16.38
C THR A 507 -0.21 6.36 16.45
N LEU A 508 -0.82 6.91 17.51
CA LEU A 508 -0.75 8.33 17.83
C LEU A 508 0.69 8.76 18.12
#